data_AF-A0A7K9YHT6-F1
#
_entry.id   AF-A0A7K9YHT6-F1
#
_cell.length_a   1.000
_cell.length_b   1.000
_cell.length_c   1.000
_cell.angle_alpha   90.00
_cell.angle_beta   90.00
_cell.angle_gamma   90.00
#
_symmetry.space_group_name_H-M   'P 1'
#
loop_
_entity.id
_entity.type
_entity.pdbx_description
1 polymer ?
#
loop_
_entity_poly.entity_id
_entity_poly.type
_entity_poly.pdbx_seq_one_letter_code
_entity_poly.pdbx_strand_id
1 'polypeptide(L)'
;MTTAAERRFVNLRKRLDQLGYRQPLGVESLPLVEKLFSDLVHTTESLRSAKLSAGKTEKECSNYDAIIEPYKTENAKLTRENNELHLEILKLKEQSDHHIKDLKASLRRVENEAADLRFLNNQYVHKIKLLEKESKAKTEKIQQLQEKNLQAVVQTPGGRRRNIPFRRQRMQIDQPVPPSGVSAYPVPQPEDPYIADLLQVADNRIQELQLEVTELQEKLELSENGKKNYSKQVELRDKEIERLMLALDGGRSHEVISLESRSKSNEKLIAQLNLQVEYLQQSNKELESRIQDLLDSKKNVTSEVVHLSNKNEELCQELNEIDHLAQQLERHKEIALETADKEIGEAKKEIERKDSEIQDLEETVTRLKSELCSCRRQNERLSEELFGKADDKENLEVLLNQLEQEKQRLTEKTENFEIKERELVLEIERMRLEYGIALGDKSPSRLDAFVKTLEDDRDYYRRELEYLQKMIKRRPSPSRRTAEKVMFLLAIRPGKITDEDLRLITRERDELQSMLDRFEKHTIEIQSNVKLLTAERDRLNILYEQSQSEINRLRREAKHNLFSQSHVGEDRDIALTDFRRLMAEKESLREKLK
;
A
#
# COMPACT_ATOMS: atom_id res chain seq x y z
N MET A 1 56.48 -111.22 69.51
CA MET A 1 57.52 -110.39 68.87
C MET A 1 57.11 -110.15 67.42
N THR A 2 56.35 -109.10 67.10
CA THR A 2 56.06 -108.78 65.68
C THR A 2 57.36 -108.31 65.03
N THR A 3 57.69 -108.90 63.88
CA THR A 3 58.93 -108.59 63.16
C THR A 3 58.88 -107.14 62.63
N ALA A 4 60.03 -106.49 62.48
CA ALA A 4 60.07 -105.11 62.01
C ALA A 4 59.38 -104.92 60.65
N ALA A 5 59.42 -105.96 59.79
CA ALA A 5 58.75 -105.99 58.50
C ALA A 5 57.22 -105.98 58.61
N GLU A 6 56.63 -106.77 59.52
CA GLU A 6 55.18 -106.79 59.76
C GLU A 6 54.66 -105.43 60.24
N ARG A 7 55.41 -104.73 61.11
CA ARG A 7 55.02 -103.40 61.57
C ARG A 7 55.04 -102.37 60.44
N ARG A 8 56.05 -102.41 59.57
CA ARG A 8 56.12 -101.56 58.37
C ARG A 8 54.99 -101.88 57.38
N PHE A 9 54.70 -103.16 57.16
CA PHE A 9 53.60 -103.62 56.31
C PHE A 9 52.25 -103.07 56.80
N VAL A 10 51.93 -103.26 58.09
CA VAL A 10 50.66 -102.78 58.66
C VAL A 10 50.57 -101.26 58.59
N ASN A 11 51.67 -100.54 58.82
CA ASN A 11 51.69 -99.07 58.74
C ASN A 11 51.50 -98.56 57.30
N LEU A 12 52.22 -99.11 56.33
CA LEU A 12 52.06 -98.75 54.92
C LEU A 12 50.66 -99.10 54.43
N ARG A 13 50.15 -100.27 54.83
CA ARG A 13 48.81 -100.71 54.49
C ARG A 13 47.73 -99.76 54.99
N LYS A 14 47.81 -99.34 56.26
CA LYS A 14 46.90 -98.33 56.82
C LYS A 14 46.94 -97.01 56.04
N ARG A 15 48.12 -96.55 55.63
CA ARG A 15 48.28 -95.30 54.84
C ARG A 15 47.69 -95.43 53.43
N LEU A 16 47.91 -96.56 52.77
CA LEU A 16 47.33 -96.86 51.45
C LEU A 16 45.81 -97.00 51.52
N ASP A 17 45.29 -97.69 52.54
CA ASP A 17 43.87 -97.84 52.83
C ASP A 17 43.17 -96.49 53.04
N GLN A 18 43.81 -95.56 53.75
CA GLN A 18 43.32 -94.19 53.94
C GLN A 18 43.22 -93.40 52.63
N LEU A 19 44.10 -93.69 51.68
CA LEU A 19 44.09 -93.10 50.33
C LEU A 19 43.19 -93.87 49.35
N GLY A 20 42.49 -94.91 49.82
CA GLY A 20 41.54 -95.70 49.03
C GLY A 20 42.17 -96.87 48.25
N TYR A 21 43.46 -97.13 48.40
CA TYR A 21 44.13 -98.26 47.75
C TYR A 21 43.91 -99.55 48.55
N ARG A 22 42.80 -100.23 48.25
CA ARG A 22 42.29 -101.39 49.00
C ARG A 22 42.76 -102.76 48.46
N GLN A 23 43.50 -102.82 47.37
CA GLN A 23 43.95 -104.07 46.73
C GLN A 23 44.93 -104.85 47.62
N PRO A 24 44.89 -106.20 47.67
CA PRO A 24 45.78 -106.98 48.54
C PRO A 24 47.26 -106.77 48.18
N LEU A 25 48.12 -106.62 49.20
CA LEU A 25 49.56 -106.39 49.05
C LEU A 25 50.34 -107.59 49.58
N GLY A 26 51.25 -108.16 48.78
CA GLY A 26 52.18 -109.20 49.21
C GLY A 26 53.35 -108.64 50.02
N VAL A 27 53.96 -109.45 50.88
CA VAL A 27 55.11 -109.03 51.71
C VAL A 27 56.35 -108.74 50.85
N GLU A 28 56.53 -109.46 49.74
CA GLU A 28 57.68 -109.30 48.81
C GLU A 28 57.72 -107.94 48.11
N SER A 29 56.57 -107.31 47.86
CA SER A 29 56.49 -106.01 47.19
C SER A 29 56.60 -104.82 48.15
N LEU A 30 56.64 -105.08 49.46
CA LEU A 30 56.65 -104.04 50.51
C LEU A 30 57.76 -102.98 50.32
N PRO A 31 59.04 -103.33 50.09
CA PRO A 31 60.11 -102.33 50.01
C PRO A 31 59.98 -101.39 48.80
N LEU A 32 59.46 -101.89 47.67
CA LEU A 32 59.25 -101.10 46.47
C LEU A 32 58.05 -100.16 46.63
N VAL A 33 56.93 -100.68 47.15
CA VAL A 33 55.73 -99.88 47.37
C VAL A 33 55.99 -98.80 48.43
N GLU A 34 56.76 -99.10 49.48
CA GLU A 34 57.16 -98.10 50.49
C GLU A 34 57.97 -96.96 49.87
N LYS A 35 58.95 -97.26 48.99
CA LYS A 35 59.74 -96.25 48.29
C LYS A 35 58.91 -95.41 47.33
N LEU A 36 58.13 -96.04 46.46
CA LEU A 36 57.26 -95.33 45.51
C LEU A 36 56.24 -94.45 46.23
N PHE A 37 55.71 -94.94 47.36
CA PHE A 37 54.80 -94.16 48.18
C PHE A 37 55.49 -92.96 48.82
N SER A 38 56.71 -93.14 49.35
CA SER A 38 57.51 -92.03 49.87
C SER A 38 57.83 -90.99 48.80
N ASP A 39 58.22 -91.43 47.60
CA ASP A 39 58.50 -90.54 46.46
C ASP A 39 57.25 -89.80 46.00
N LEU A 40 56.08 -90.47 45.97
CA LEU A 40 54.81 -89.82 45.64
C LEU A 40 54.44 -88.76 46.68
N VAL A 41 54.63 -89.04 47.96
CA VAL A 41 54.41 -88.08 49.05
C VAL A 41 55.37 -86.90 48.91
N HIS A 42 56.66 -87.14 48.71
CA HIS A 42 57.65 -86.06 48.55
C HIS A 42 57.41 -85.22 47.29
N THR A 43 57.05 -85.83 46.16
CA THR A 43 56.74 -85.10 44.92
C THR A 43 55.45 -84.30 45.03
N THR A 44 54.42 -84.81 45.71
CA THR A 44 53.18 -84.04 45.96
C THR A 44 53.39 -82.91 46.95
N GLU A 45 54.19 -83.12 48.00
CA GLU A 45 54.59 -82.06 48.94
C GLU A 45 55.44 -80.99 48.24
N SER A 46 56.39 -81.38 47.40
CA SER A 46 57.23 -80.47 46.61
C SER A 46 56.42 -79.71 45.56
N LEU A 47 55.47 -80.36 44.90
CA LEU A 47 54.55 -79.69 43.98
C LEU A 47 53.64 -78.70 44.72
N ARG A 48 53.16 -79.07 45.91
CA ARG A 48 52.36 -78.17 46.75
C ARG A 48 53.19 -76.95 47.19
N SER A 49 54.43 -77.13 47.63
CA SER A 49 55.30 -76.01 48.01
C SER A 49 55.64 -75.13 46.82
N ALA A 50 55.97 -75.70 45.66
CA ALA A 50 56.23 -74.97 44.42
C ALA A 50 55.01 -74.19 43.92
N LYS A 51 53.80 -74.76 44.02
CA LYS A 51 52.55 -74.05 43.68
C LYS A 51 52.28 -72.88 44.64
N LEU A 52 52.53 -73.08 45.94
CA LEU A 52 52.37 -72.02 46.93
C LEU A 52 53.38 -70.88 46.71
N SER A 53 54.64 -71.19 46.38
CA SER A 53 55.63 -70.16 46.05
C SER A 53 55.29 -69.44 44.76
N ALA A 54 54.89 -70.15 43.71
CA ALA A 54 54.46 -69.56 42.44
C ALA A 54 53.27 -68.61 42.61
N GLY A 55 52.27 -69.02 43.40
CA GLY A 55 51.12 -68.17 43.71
C GLY A 55 51.46 -66.96 44.59
N LYS A 56 52.53 -67.01 45.40
CA LYS A 56 53.05 -65.83 46.11
C LYS A 56 53.76 -64.88 45.16
N THR A 57 54.64 -65.40 44.30
CA THR A 57 55.36 -64.57 43.32
C THR A 57 54.43 -63.93 42.30
N GLU A 58 53.37 -64.62 41.88
CA GLU A 58 52.36 -64.05 40.97
C GLU A 58 51.60 -62.88 41.62
N LYS A 59 51.25 -63.01 42.91
CA LYS A 59 50.63 -61.92 43.67
C LYS A 59 51.58 -60.75 43.87
N GLU A 60 52.85 -61.02 44.13
CA GLU A 60 53.89 -59.99 44.23
C GLU A 60 54.07 -59.26 42.89
N CYS A 61 54.15 -59.97 41.76
CA CYS A 61 54.20 -59.37 40.42
C CYS A 61 52.97 -58.50 40.14
N SER A 62 51.76 -58.98 40.44
CA SER A 62 50.54 -58.19 40.28
C SER A 62 50.52 -56.95 41.17
N ASN A 63 51.09 -57.04 42.37
CA ASN A 63 51.25 -55.89 43.27
C ASN A 63 52.27 -54.88 42.74
N TYR A 64 53.40 -55.33 42.18
CA TYR A 64 54.37 -54.45 41.53
C TYR A 64 53.77 -53.75 40.31
N ASP A 65 52.99 -54.46 39.48
CA ASP A 65 52.28 -53.85 38.36
C ASP A 65 51.31 -52.78 38.85
N ALA A 66 50.54 -53.04 39.92
CA ALA A 66 49.63 -52.05 40.50
C ALA A 66 50.37 -50.79 41.02
N ILE A 67 51.58 -50.95 41.55
CA ILE A 67 52.42 -49.82 42.01
C ILE A 67 53.06 -49.07 40.84
N ILE A 68 53.49 -49.77 39.78
CA ILE A 68 54.21 -49.20 38.64
C ILE A 68 53.26 -48.52 37.64
N GLU A 69 52.04 -49.04 37.46
CA GLU A 69 51.07 -48.51 36.49
C GLU A 69 50.81 -46.99 36.65
N PRO A 70 50.59 -46.44 37.86
CA PRO A 70 50.48 -45.00 38.05
C PRO A 70 51.69 -44.22 37.51
N TYR A 71 52.92 -44.67 37.79
CA TYR A 71 54.13 -44.02 37.31
C TYR A 71 54.28 -44.11 35.79
N LYS A 72 53.91 -45.25 35.17
CA LYS A 72 53.88 -45.38 33.71
C LYS A 72 52.89 -44.39 33.09
N THR A 73 51.70 -44.28 33.65
CA THR A 73 50.67 -43.35 33.13
C THR A 73 51.10 -41.89 33.27
N GLU A 74 51.70 -41.52 34.39
CA GLU A 74 52.20 -40.16 34.61
C GLU A 74 53.40 -39.84 33.72
N ASN A 75 54.36 -40.77 33.56
CA ASN A 75 55.48 -40.58 32.63
C ASN A 75 55.00 -40.41 31.18
N ALA A 76 54.00 -41.20 30.75
CA ALA A 76 53.41 -41.06 29.42
C ALA A 76 52.65 -39.73 29.25
N LYS A 77 52.08 -39.19 30.33
CA LYS A 77 51.44 -37.87 30.34
C LYS A 77 52.49 -36.76 30.25
N LEU A 78 53.49 -36.77 31.14
CA LEU A 78 54.58 -35.79 31.15
C LEU A 78 55.33 -35.76 29.84
N THR A 79 55.58 -36.92 29.22
CA THR A 79 56.24 -36.98 27.90
C THR A 79 55.40 -36.30 26.82
N ARG A 80 54.06 -36.45 26.85
CA ARG A 80 53.17 -35.76 25.91
C ARG A 80 53.14 -34.26 26.15
N GLU A 81 52.95 -33.82 27.39
CA GLU A 81 52.97 -32.40 27.75
C GLU A 81 54.30 -31.75 27.38
N ASN A 82 55.42 -32.43 27.64
CA ASN A 82 56.76 -31.95 27.29
C ASN A 82 56.94 -31.79 25.77
N ASN A 83 56.48 -32.75 24.97
CA ASN A 83 56.50 -32.66 23.52
C ASN A 83 55.58 -31.54 22.98
N GLU A 84 54.39 -31.38 23.56
CA GLU A 84 53.45 -30.31 23.20
C GLU A 84 54.02 -28.92 23.52
N LEU A 85 54.55 -28.75 24.73
CA LEU A 85 55.21 -27.51 25.15
C LEU A 85 56.43 -27.20 24.27
N HIS A 86 57.23 -28.19 23.90
CA HIS A 86 58.34 -27.99 22.98
C HIS A 86 57.87 -27.49 21.60
N LEU A 87 56.78 -28.05 21.06
CA LEU A 87 56.20 -27.58 19.80
C LEU A 87 55.63 -26.16 19.92
N GLU A 88 54.99 -25.84 21.05
CA GLU A 88 54.47 -24.49 21.31
C GLU A 88 55.60 -23.46 21.42
N ILE A 89 56.68 -23.79 22.15
CA ILE A 89 57.87 -22.93 22.26
C ILE A 89 58.47 -22.67 20.87
N LEU A 90 58.57 -23.69 20.02
CA LEU A 90 59.07 -23.52 18.65
C LEU A 90 58.17 -22.57 17.84
N LYS A 91 56.84 -22.76 17.89
CA LYS A 91 55.88 -21.89 17.21
C LYS A 91 55.95 -20.45 17.71
N LEU A 92 55.97 -20.24 19.03
CA LEU A 92 56.07 -18.91 19.63
C LEU A 92 57.39 -18.22 19.26
N LYS A 93 58.49 -18.98 19.23
CA LYS A 93 59.78 -18.46 18.78
C LYS A 93 59.75 -18.02 17.32
N GLU A 94 59.20 -18.85 16.42
CA GLU A 94 59.05 -18.51 15.00
C GLU A 94 58.17 -17.27 14.80
N GLN A 95 57.05 -17.19 15.51
CA GLN A 95 56.18 -16.01 15.49
C GLN A 95 56.90 -14.78 16.01
N SER A 96 57.57 -14.86 17.15
CA SER A 96 58.36 -13.75 17.70
C SER A 96 59.46 -13.30 16.74
N ASP A 97 60.21 -14.23 16.14
CA ASP A 97 61.25 -13.93 15.16
C ASP A 97 60.68 -13.25 13.91
N HIS A 98 59.48 -13.63 13.49
CA HIS A 98 58.76 -12.96 12.39
C HIS A 98 58.38 -11.52 12.77
N HIS A 99 57.75 -11.33 13.94
CA HIS A 99 57.39 -9.99 14.43
C HIS A 99 58.61 -9.09 14.61
N ILE A 100 59.72 -9.63 15.13
CA ILE A 100 60.99 -8.89 15.26
C ILE A 100 61.53 -8.49 13.89
N LYS A 101 61.46 -9.36 12.88
CA LYS A 101 61.88 -9.03 11.50
C LYS A 101 61.02 -7.91 10.92
N ASP A 102 59.70 -7.98 11.07
CA ASP A 102 58.78 -6.96 10.56
C ASP A 102 58.98 -5.61 11.25
N LEU A 103 59.12 -5.60 12.57
CA LEU A 103 59.40 -4.39 13.33
C LEU A 103 60.76 -3.79 12.94
N LYS A 104 61.80 -4.61 12.75
CA LYS A 104 63.10 -4.14 12.26
C LYS A 104 63.00 -3.54 10.85
N ALA A 105 62.21 -4.16 9.96
CA ALA A 105 61.97 -3.61 8.63
C ALA A 105 61.21 -2.27 8.69
N SER A 106 60.20 -2.17 9.54
CA SER A 106 59.46 -0.93 9.77
C SER A 106 60.32 0.16 10.37
N LEU A 107 61.16 -0.17 11.36
CA LEU A 107 62.10 0.75 11.97
C LEU A 107 63.05 1.34 10.91
N ARG A 108 63.65 0.48 10.06
CA ARG A 108 64.54 0.94 8.97
C ARG A 108 63.83 1.88 7.98
N ARG A 109 62.54 1.62 7.67
CA ARG A 109 61.76 2.51 6.80
C ARG A 109 61.58 3.88 7.43
N VAL A 110 61.14 3.93 8.69
CA VAL A 110 60.94 5.18 9.43
C VAL A 110 62.26 5.93 9.65
N GLU A 111 63.36 5.21 9.89
CA GLU A 111 64.70 5.80 10.00
C GLU A 111 65.13 6.47 8.69
N ASN A 112 64.90 5.83 7.55
CA ASN A 112 65.18 6.40 6.23
C ASN A 112 64.30 7.64 5.96
N GLU A 113 62.99 7.56 6.21
CA GLU A 113 62.07 8.70 6.08
C GLU A 113 62.47 9.87 6.99
N ALA A 114 62.87 9.58 8.24
CA ALA A 114 63.36 10.59 9.17
C ALA A 114 64.68 11.22 8.68
N ALA A 115 65.57 10.46 8.07
CA ALA A 115 66.79 10.97 7.46
C ALA A 115 66.48 11.91 6.28
N ASP A 116 65.56 11.51 5.40
CA ASP A 116 65.11 12.32 4.25
C ASP A 116 64.43 13.62 4.71
N LEU A 117 63.56 13.56 5.72
CA LEU A 117 62.92 14.74 6.30
C LEU A 117 63.93 15.67 6.97
N ARG A 118 64.93 15.14 7.66
CA ARG A 118 66.03 15.96 8.22
C ARG A 118 66.83 16.63 7.12
N PHE A 119 67.10 15.93 6.02
CA PHE A 119 67.79 16.51 4.86
C PHE A 119 66.96 17.64 4.24
N LEU A 120 65.66 17.40 4.02
CA LEU A 120 64.74 18.39 3.47
C LEU A 120 64.58 19.62 4.39
N ASN A 121 64.48 19.41 5.70
CA ASN A 121 64.42 20.49 6.67
C ASN A 121 65.68 21.36 6.62
N ASN A 122 66.86 20.74 6.57
CA ASN A 122 68.12 21.48 6.38
C ASN A 122 68.11 22.31 5.08
N GLN A 123 67.59 21.74 3.98
CA GLN A 123 67.45 22.48 2.72
C GLN A 123 66.53 23.70 2.85
N TYR A 124 65.38 23.56 3.53
CA TYR A 124 64.49 24.69 3.80
C TYR A 124 65.12 25.74 4.71
N VAL A 125 65.86 25.33 5.75
CA VAL A 125 66.61 26.25 6.61
C VAL A 125 67.62 27.06 5.79
N HIS A 126 68.35 26.42 4.86
CA HIS A 126 69.25 27.13 3.95
C HIS A 126 68.49 28.11 3.05
N LYS A 127 67.33 27.70 2.51
CA LYS A 127 66.49 28.57 1.67
C LYS A 127 65.95 29.78 2.44
N ILE A 128 65.51 29.58 3.67
CA ILE A 128 65.05 30.66 4.57
C ILE A 128 66.19 31.66 4.80
N LYS A 129 67.39 31.19 5.17
CA LYS A 129 68.57 32.06 5.35
C LYS A 129 68.90 32.89 4.10
N LEU A 130 68.77 32.30 2.91
CA LEU A 130 68.95 33.03 1.64
C LEU A 130 67.87 34.10 1.43
N LEU A 131 66.60 33.77 1.67
CA LEU A 131 65.49 34.72 1.54
C LEU A 131 65.55 35.84 2.59
N GLU A 132 65.96 35.54 3.82
CA GLU A 132 66.20 36.54 4.86
C GLU A 132 67.31 37.51 4.44
N LYS A 133 68.40 37.00 3.86
CA LYS A 133 69.48 37.85 3.33
C LYS A 133 68.98 38.73 2.18
N GLU A 134 68.20 38.18 1.26
CA GLU A 134 67.61 38.94 0.16
C GLU A 134 66.61 40.00 0.66
N SER A 135 65.77 39.65 1.64
CA SER A 135 64.81 40.57 2.26
C SER A 135 65.50 41.72 2.99
N LYS A 136 66.58 41.43 3.74
CA LYS A 136 67.44 42.44 4.36
C LYS A 136 68.02 43.39 3.30
N ALA A 137 68.59 42.85 2.22
CA ALA A 137 69.12 43.65 1.12
C ALA A 137 68.05 44.52 0.42
N LYS A 138 66.84 43.99 0.19
CA LYS A 138 65.71 44.76 -0.33
C LYS A 138 65.29 45.87 0.62
N THR A 139 65.24 45.59 1.92
CA THR A 139 64.91 46.57 2.97
C THR A 139 65.93 47.69 3.02
N GLU A 140 67.22 47.36 2.99
CA GLU A 140 68.32 48.33 2.90
C GLU A 140 68.21 49.16 1.61
N LYS A 141 67.88 48.53 0.48
CA LYS A 141 67.69 49.25 -0.80
C LYS A 141 66.51 50.22 -0.74
N ILE A 142 65.40 49.82 -0.12
CA ILE A 142 64.24 50.70 0.10
C ILE A 142 64.63 51.86 1.01
N GLN A 143 65.38 51.62 2.09
CA GLN A 143 65.87 52.69 2.97
C GLN A 143 66.76 53.68 2.20
N GLN A 144 67.73 53.19 1.41
CA GLN A 144 68.56 54.04 0.55
C GLN A 144 67.73 54.87 -0.45
N LEU A 145 66.69 54.27 -1.05
CA LEU A 145 65.80 54.99 -1.97
C LEU A 145 64.92 56.01 -1.23
N GLN A 146 64.47 55.70 -0.02
CA GLN A 146 63.73 56.64 0.83
C GLN A 146 64.61 57.80 1.27
N GLU A 147 65.87 57.57 1.64
CA GLU A 147 66.84 58.62 1.95
C GLU A 147 67.07 59.54 0.74
N LYS A 148 67.26 58.97 -0.45
CA LYS A 148 67.35 59.74 -1.70
C LYS A 148 66.08 60.52 -2.00
N ASN A 149 64.90 59.97 -1.70
CA ASN A 149 63.61 60.64 -1.88
C ASN A 149 63.41 61.79 -0.87
N LEU A 150 63.83 61.63 0.39
CA LEU A 150 63.82 62.68 1.41
C LEU A 150 64.73 63.86 1.03
N GLN A 151 65.79 63.60 0.26
CA GLN A 151 66.69 64.63 -0.30
C GLN A 151 66.20 65.20 -1.63
N ALA A 152 65.17 64.62 -2.25
CA ALA A 152 64.62 65.09 -3.52
C ALA A 152 63.76 66.34 -3.28
N VAL A 153 64.34 67.52 -3.53
CA VAL A 153 63.64 68.80 -3.47
C VAL A 153 62.84 69.00 -4.76
N VAL A 154 61.52 68.80 -4.69
CA VAL A 154 60.59 69.21 -5.76
C VAL A 154 60.47 70.73 -5.74
N GLN A 155 61.08 71.41 -6.71
CA GLN A 155 60.87 72.85 -6.92
C GLN A 155 59.50 73.08 -7.55
N THR A 156 58.56 73.59 -6.76
CA THR A 156 57.33 74.19 -7.30
C THR A 156 57.61 75.63 -7.77
N PRO A 157 57.06 76.09 -8.91
CA PRO A 157 57.27 77.43 -9.44
C PRO A 157 56.65 78.49 -8.50
N GLY A 158 57.47 79.05 -7.62
CA GLY A 158 57.03 80.01 -6.59
C GLY A 158 58.06 80.38 -5.53
N GLY A 159 59.32 79.95 -5.68
CA GLY A 159 60.48 80.49 -4.96
C GLY A 159 60.56 80.23 -3.44
N ARG A 160 59.53 79.71 -2.80
CA ARG A 160 59.56 79.36 -1.37
C ARG A 160 59.82 77.86 -1.18
N ARG A 161 61.06 77.53 -0.79
CA ARG A 161 61.43 76.19 -0.31
C ARG A 161 60.61 75.87 0.93
N ARG A 162 59.64 74.96 0.83
CA ARG A 162 58.97 74.36 2.00
C ARG A 162 59.49 72.93 2.17
N ASN A 163 60.29 72.72 3.21
CA ASN A 163 60.60 71.37 3.68
C ASN A 163 59.30 70.77 4.25
N ILE A 164 58.74 69.77 3.58
CA ILE A 164 57.59 69.02 4.12
C ILE A 164 58.13 68.12 5.25
N PRO A 165 57.69 68.29 6.51
CA PRO A 165 58.20 67.49 7.61
C PRO A 165 57.61 66.07 7.57
N PHE A 166 58.42 65.09 7.15
CA PHE A 166 58.06 63.67 7.24
C PHE A 166 58.23 63.18 8.69
N ARG A 167 57.18 63.32 9.51
CA ARG A 167 57.15 62.80 10.89
C ARG A 167 56.89 61.28 10.85
N ARG A 168 57.94 60.45 10.87
CA ARG A 168 57.82 59.03 11.25
C ARG A 168 57.92 58.92 12.77
N GLN A 169 56.83 58.50 13.40
CA GLN A 169 56.75 58.21 14.83
C GLN A 169 57.64 56.99 15.14
N ARG A 170 58.73 57.20 15.90
CA ARG A 170 59.55 56.12 16.49
C ARG A 170 59.76 56.42 17.97
N MET A 171 59.51 55.40 18.81
CA MET A 171 59.62 55.42 20.27
C MET A 171 61.07 55.12 20.65
N GLN A 172 61.72 55.98 21.44
CA GLN A 172 63.08 55.78 21.95
C GLN A 172 63.02 55.21 23.38
N ILE A 173 63.76 54.13 23.64
CA ILE A 173 63.98 53.57 24.98
C ILE A 173 65.41 53.94 25.35
N ASP A 174 65.56 54.80 26.34
CA ASP A 174 66.86 55.26 26.83
C ASP A 174 67.33 54.35 27.98
N GLN A 175 68.39 53.58 27.70
CA GLN A 175 69.34 52.94 28.64
C GLN A 175 69.07 51.50 29.16
N PRO A 176 69.92 50.51 28.82
CA PRO A 176 70.09 49.28 29.60
C PRO A 176 71.22 49.40 30.66
N VAL A 177 71.07 48.72 31.81
CA VAL A 177 71.93 48.77 33.02
C VAL A 177 73.33 48.14 32.80
N PRO A 178 74.42 48.58 33.48
CA PRO A 178 75.80 48.10 33.26
C PRO A 178 76.19 46.83 34.06
N PRO A 179 77.15 46.01 33.59
CA PRO A 179 77.65 44.82 34.30
C PRO A 179 78.77 45.13 35.32
N SER A 180 78.77 44.40 36.45
CA SER A 180 79.74 44.52 37.55
C SER A 180 80.98 43.66 37.30
N GLY A 181 82.17 44.25 37.38
CA GLY A 181 83.46 43.58 37.28
C GLY A 181 84.17 43.56 38.63
N VAL A 182 84.52 42.36 39.12
CA VAL A 182 85.43 42.21 40.27
C VAL A 182 86.51 41.19 39.88
N SER A 183 87.71 41.72 39.62
CA SER A 183 88.96 40.98 39.43
C SER A 183 89.63 40.88 40.80
N ALA A 184 89.74 39.68 41.37
CA ALA A 184 90.43 39.46 42.64
C ALA A 184 91.95 39.37 42.41
N TYR A 185 92.68 40.29 43.04
CA TYR A 185 94.15 40.34 43.12
C TYR A 185 94.71 39.31 44.13
N PRO A 186 95.97 38.84 43.97
CA PRO A 186 96.63 37.97 44.94
C PRO A 186 97.10 38.78 46.17
N VAL A 187 96.74 38.31 47.37
CA VAL A 187 97.16 38.90 48.66
C VAL A 187 98.39 38.14 49.21
N PRO A 188 99.44 38.84 49.70
CA PRO A 188 100.63 38.21 50.29
C PRO A 188 100.37 37.60 51.66
N GLN A 189 101.03 36.48 51.98
CA GLN A 189 101.01 35.86 53.30
C GLN A 189 101.82 36.67 54.33
N PRO A 190 101.34 36.88 55.56
CA PRO A 190 102.14 37.34 56.69
C PRO A 190 102.70 36.16 57.52
N GLU A 191 103.96 36.28 57.93
CA GLU A 191 104.61 35.45 58.97
C GLU A 191 104.02 35.78 60.35
N ASP A 192 102.78 35.35 60.59
CA ASP A 192 102.15 35.46 61.91
C ASP A 192 102.16 34.08 62.60
N PRO A 193 102.89 33.91 63.73
CA PRO A 193 103.01 32.63 64.42
C PRO A 193 101.66 32.01 64.78
N TYR A 194 100.64 32.82 65.05
CA TYR A 194 99.31 32.35 65.44
C TYR A 194 98.50 31.81 64.25
N ILE A 195 98.73 32.34 63.04
CA ILE A 195 98.10 31.85 61.80
C ILE A 195 98.76 30.54 61.36
N ALA A 196 100.09 30.43 61.52
CA ALA A 196 100.81 29.17 61.33
C ALA A 196 100.33 28.10 62.32
N ASP A 197 100.07 28.45 63.58
CA ASP A 197 99.55 27.52 64.58
C ASP A 197 98.12 27.06 64.25
N LEU A 198 97.26 27.96 63.79
CA LEU A 198 95.90 27.60 63.36
C LEU A 198 95.89 26.75 62.09
N LEU A 199 96.80 27.03 61.14
CA LEU A 199 97.03 26.17 59.97
C LEU A 199 97.59 24.81 60.38
N GLN A 200 98.50 24.76 61.36
CA GLN A 200 99.04 23.52 61.89
C GLN A 200 97.97 22.71 62.64
N VAL A 201 97.08 23.37 63.38
CA VAL A 201 95.89 22.73 63.99
C VAL A 201 94.94 22.22 62.91
N ALA A 202 94.73 22.97 61.83
CA ALA A 202 93.92 22.52 60.69
C ALA A 202 94.57 21.35 59.95
N ASP A 203 95.89 21.36 59.75
CA ASP A 203 96.64 20.28 59.10
C ASP A 203 96.68 19.03 59.96
N ASN A 204 96.89 19.17 61.28
CA ASN A 204 96.76 18.06 62.23
C ASN A 204 95.34 17.49 62.21
N ARG A 205 94.32 18.35 62.15
CA ARG A 205 92.92 17.91 62.04
C ARG A 205 92.62 17.22 60.70
N ILE A 206 93.20 17.71 59.61
CA ILE A 206 93.11 17.07 58.30
C ILE A 206 93.81 15.72 58.32
N GLN A 207 94.97 15.60 58.95
CA GLN A 207 95.68 14.32 59.11
C GLN A 207 94.90 13.35 59.98
N GLU A 208 94.32 13.80 61.10
CA GLU A 208 93.42 12.99 61.93
C GLU A 208 92.21 12.50 61.14
N LEU A 209 91.55 13.38 60.38
CA LEU A 209 90.43 13.02 59.52
C LEU A 209 90.84 12.09 58.39
N GLN A 210 92.04 12.26 57.82
CA GLN A 210 92.58 11.35 56.81
C GLN A 210 92.85 9.97 57.41
N LEU A 211 93.44 9.89 58.61
CA LEU A 211 93.65 8.64 59.33
C LEU A 211 92.31 7.96 59.66
N GLU A 212 91.33 8.73 60.14
CA GLU A 212 89.98 8.23 60.41
C GLU A 212 89.29 7.72 59.14
N VAL A 213 89.43 8.42 58.01
CA VAL A 213 88.93 7.97 56.70
C VAL A 213 89.61 6.67 56.26
N THR A 214 90.93 6.55 56.43
CA THR A 214 91.64 5.30 56.10
C THR A 214 91.18 4.15 57.00
N GLU A 215 91.01 4.38 58.31
CA GLU A 215 90.53 3.36 59.24
C GLU A 215 89.09 2.94 58.92
N LEU A 216 88.22 3.89 58.53
CA LEU A 216 86.85 3.60 58.10
C LEU A 216 86.82 2.85 56.76
N GLN A 217 87.73 3.15 55.84
CA GLN A 217 87.86 2.43 54.57
C GLN A 217 88.30 0.97 54.81
N GLU A 218 89.28 0.74 55.69
CA GLU A 218 89.71 -0.61 56.07
C GLU A 218 88.58 -1.39 56.77
N LYS A 219 87.84 -0.75 57.69
CA LYS A 219 86.67 -1.36 58.34
C LYS A 219 85.55 -1.69 57.34
N LEU A 220 85.32 -0.82 56.36
CA LEU A 220 84.35 -1.06 55.29
C LEU A 220 84.78 -2.27 54.45
N GLU A 221 86.04 -2.36 54.04
CA GLU A 221 86.56 -3.47 53.25
C GLU A 221 86.45 -4.81 54.02
N LEU A 222 86.79 -4.83 55.31
CA LEU A 222 86.62 -5.99 56.17
C LEU A 222 85.13 -6.40 56.29
N SER A 223 84.23 -5.43 56.44
CA SER A 223 82.79 -5.68 56.50
C SER A 223 82.23 -6.21 55.17
N GLU A 224 82.66 -5.66 54.04
CA GLU A 224 82.29 -6.13 52.70
C GLU A 224 82.80 -7.54 52.42
N ASN A 225 84.02 -7.85 52.84
CA ASN A 225 84.57 -9.21 52.74
C ASN A 225 83.83 -10.19 53.65
N GLY A 226 83.45 -9.77 54.86
CA GLY A 226 82.56 -10.54 55.74
C GLY A 226 81.20 -10.81 55.09
N LYS A 227 80.56 -9.79 54.49
CA LYS A 227 79.30 -9.91 53.77
C LYS A 227 79.40 -10.88 52.58
N LYS A 228 80.49 -10.82 51.80
CA LYS A 228 80.74 -11.77 50.70
C LYS A 228 80.86 -13.21 51.21
N ASN A 229 81.53 -13.42 52.34
CA ASN A 229 81.65 -14.76 52.93
C ASN A 229 80.30 -15.29 53.45
N TYR A 230 79.51 -14.47 54.12
CA TYR A 230 78.15 -14.85 54.53
C TYR A 230 77.23 -15.10 53.33
N SER A 231 77.32 -14.30 52.28
CA SER A 231 76.56 -14.51 51.03
C SER A 231 76.89 -15.87 50.42
N LYS A 232 78.18 -16.23 50.32
CA LYS A 232 78.60 -17.56 49.83
C LYS A 232 78.07 -18.68 50.73
N GLN A 233 78.06 -18.47 52.04
CA GLN A 233 77.54 -19.47 52.97
C GLN A 233 76.02 -19.68 52.79
N VAL A 234 75.26 -18.58 52.60
CA VAL A 234 73.83 -18.64 52.30
C VAL A 234 73.59 -19.36 50.98
N GLU A 235 74.32 -19.02 49.90
CA GLU A 235 74.22 -19.72 48.62
C GLU A 235 74.47 -21.24 48.73
N LEU A 236 75.45 -21.65 49.55
CA LEU A 236 75.71 -23.08 49.80
C LEU A 236 74.59 -23.73 50.59
N ARG A 237 73.98 -23.02 51.56
CA ARG A 237 72.81 -23.51 52.28
C ARG A 237 71.60 -23.61 51.37
N ASP A 238 71.38 -22.64 50.49
CA ASP A 238 70.25 -22.64 49.56
C ASP A 238 70.37 -23.79 48.57
N LYS A 239 71.58 -24.06 48.04
CA LYS A 239 71.84 -25.25 47.20
C LYS A 239 71.58 -26.56 47.94
N GLU A 240 71.91 -26.61 49.23
CA GLU A 240 71.65 -27.79 50.06
C GLU A 240 70.16 -27.91 50.41
N ILE A 241 69.45 -26.81 50.62
CA ILE A 241 68.00 -26.78 50.77
C ILE A 241 67.33 -27.27 49.49
N GLU A 242 67.77 -26.81 48.32
CA GLU A 242 67.28 -27.31 47.03
C GLU A 242 67.55 -28.80 46.86
N ARG A 243 68.76 -29.27 47.20
CA ARG A 243 69.10 -30.70 47.17
C ARG A 243 68.20 -31.52 48.10
N LEU A 244 68.00 -31.06 49.34
CA LEU A 244 67.16 -31.73 50.32
C LEU A 244 65.68 -31.66 49.93
N MET A 245 65.22 -30.55 49.35
CA MET A 245 63.87 -30.42 48.79
C MET A 245 63.65 -31.44 47.68
N LEU A 246 64.58 -31.56 46.73
CA LEU A 246 64.53 -32.56 45.66
C LEU A 246 64.55 -34.00 46.19
N ALA A 247 65.27 -34.26 47.29
CA ALA A 247 65.31 -35.57 47.94
C ALA A 247 64.05 -35.86 48.78
N LEU A 248 63.40 -34.83 49.34
CA LEU A 248 62.15 -34.91 50.08
C LEU A 248 60.92 -34.95 49.15
N ASP A 249 61.06 -34.55 47.89
CA ASP A 249 60.06 -34.69 46.82
C ASP A 249 59.90 -36.16 46.36
N GLY A 250 60.31 -37.11 47.20
CA GLY A 250 60.16 -38.54 47.04
C GLY A 250 58.70 -38.97 47.03
N GLY A 251 58.05 -38.81 45.87
CA GLY A 251 56.83 -39.50 45.47
C GLY A 251 55.54 -39.01 46.12
N ARG A 252 54.51 -38.82 45.30
CA ARG A 252 53.13 -38.63 45.78
C ARG A 252 52.65 -39.92 46.44
N SER A 253 52.01 -39.81 47.61
CA SER A 253 51.44 -40.97 48.29
C SER A 253 50.33 -41.61 47.44
N HIS A 254 50.19 -42.94 47.53
CA HIS A 254 49.19 -43.70 46.76
C HIS A 254 47.75 -43.17 46.96
N GLU A 255 47.44 -42.69 48.15
CA GLU A 255 46.13 -42.12 48.50
C GLU A 255 45.84 -40.82 47.73
N VAL A 256 46.83 -39.94 47.58
CA VAL A 256 46.73 -38.72 46.77
C VAL A 256 46.55 -39.06 45.30
N ILE A 257 47.30 -40.04 44.79
CA ILE A 257 47.19 -40.50 43.39
C ILE A 257 45.81 -41.11 43.11
N SER A 258 45.28 -41.91 44.04
CA SER A 258 43.95 -42.52 43.92
C SER A 258 42.84 -41.46 43.94
N LEU A 259 42.93 -40.47 44.82
CA LEU A 259 41.98 -39.35 44.87
C LEU A 259 42.06 -38.49 43.60
N GLU A 260 43.26 -38.23 43.09
CA GLU A 260 43.48 -37.48 41.85
C GLU A 260 42.92 -38.24 40.63
N SER A 261 43.08 -39.56 40.58
CA SER A 261 42.47 -40.42 39.53
C SER A 261 40.94 -40.36 39.55
N ARG A 262 40.33 -40.42 40.74
CA ARG A 262 38.88 -40.28 40.91
C ARG A 262 38.39 -38.88 40.56
N SER A 263 39.12 -37.84 40.94
CA SER A 263 38.81 -36.44 40.58
C SER A 263 38.84 -36.25 39.07
N LYS A 264 39.87 -36.76 38.39
CA LYS A 264 39.98 -36.74 36.92
C LYS A 264 38.84 -37.49 36.24
N SER A 265 38.38 -38.61 36.81
CA SER A 265 37.19 -39.31 36.29
C SER A 265 35.92 -38.48 36.43
N ASN A 266 35.75 -37.79 37.56
CA ASN A 266 34.62 -36.89 37.78
C ASN A 266 34.68 -35.68 36.85
N GLU A 267 35.85 -35.08 36.64
CA GLU A 267 36.05 -33.98 35.68
C GLU A 267 35.69 -34.40 34.26
N LYS A 268 36.07 -35.61 33.83
CA LYS A 268 35.65 -36.15 32.53
C LYS A 268 34.13 -36.31 32.42
N LEU A 269 33.48 -36.81 33.47
CA LEU A 269 32.02 -36.94 33.52
C LEU A 269 31.34 -35.57 33.48
N ILE A 270 31.84 -34.59 34.24
CA ILE A 270 31.35 -33.21 34.23
C ILE A 270 31.52 -32.60 32.83
N ALA A 271 32.67 -32.80 32.17
CA ALA A 271 32.90 -32.32 30.81
C ALA A 271 31.93 -32.96 29.79
N GLN A 272 31.66 -34.26 29.91
CA GLN A 272 30.67 -34.95 29.07
C GLN A 272 29.25 -34.43 29.30
N LEU A 273 28.86 -34.22 30.57
CA LEU A 273 27.56 -33.65 30.92
C LEU A 273 27.43 -32.22 30.42
N ASN A 274 28.47 -31.40 30.53
CA ASN A 274 28.47 -30.03 30.01
C ASN A 274 28.32 -30.01 28.48
N LEU A 275 29.03 -30.89 27.76
CA LEU A 275 28.86 -31.02 26.31
C LEU A 275 27.43 -31.44 25.94
N GLN A 276 26.82 -32.33 26.73
CA GLN A 276 25.42 -32.71 26.53
C GLN A 276 24.46 -31.55 26.80
N VAL A 277 24.72 -30.76 27.85
CA VAL A 277 23.93 -29.55 28.17
C VAL A 277 24.08 -28.52 27.05
N GLU A 278 25.28 -28.28 26.52
CA GLU A 278 25.51 -27.39 25.39
C GLU A 278 24.75 -27.86 24.14
N TYR A 279 24.80 -29.16 23.82
CA TYR A 279 24.03 -29.72 22.71
C TYR A 279 22.52 -29.54 22.88
N LEU A 280 22.00 -29.80 24.08
CA LEU A 280 20.58 -29.61 24.40
C LEU A 280 20.18 -28.14 24.37
N GLN A 281 21.03 -27.23 24.87
CA GLN A 281 20.80 -25.78 24.81
C GLN A 281 20.81 -25.27 23.37
N GLN A 282 21.75 -25.75 22.54
CA GLN A 282 21.79 -25.42 21.12
C GLN A 282 20.55 -25.94 20.41
N SER A 283 20.15 -27.19 20.63
CA SER A 283 18.94 -27.77 20.06
C SER A 283 17.68 -27.00 20.50
N ASN A 284 17.58 -26.62 21.77
CA ASN A 284 16.50 -25.79 22.27
C ASN A 284 16.48 -24.42 21.59
N LYS A 285 17.63 -23.76 21.43
CA LYS A 285 17.73 -22.47 20.72
C LYS A 285 17.32 -22.58 19.25
N GLU A 286 17.71 -23.66 18.58
CA GLU A 286 17.29 -23.94 17.19
C GLU A 286 15.78 -24.18 17.09
N LEU A 287 15.20 -24.92 18.04
CA LEU A 287 13.75 -25.12 18.12
C LEU A 287 13.00 -23.82 18.44
N GLU A 288 13.51 -23.00 19.36
CA GLU A 288 12.96 -21.68 19.68
C GLU A 288 13.00 -20.75 18.47
N SER A 289 14.13 -20.70 17.75
CA SER A 289 14.23 -19.94 16.49
C SER A 289 13.21 -20.43 15.47
N ARG A 290 13.05 -21.74 15.33
CA ARG A 290 12.10 -22.31 14.38
C ARG A 290 10.65 -22.05 14.76
N ILE A 291 10.33 -22.05 16.05
CA ILE A 291 9.01 -21.65 16.56
C ILE A 291 8.78 -20.17 16.25
N GLN A 292 9.77 -19.31 16.45
CA GLN A 292 9.68 -17.88 16.15
C GLN A 292 9.45 -17.63 14.65
N ASP A 293 10.20 -18.30 13.77
CA ASP A 293 10.03 -18.22 12.32
C ASP A 293 8.63 -18.69 11.89
N LEU A 294 8.12 -19.76 12.49
CA LEU A 294 6.75 -20.25 12.24
C LEU A 294 5.69 -19.26 12.76
N LEU A 295 5.92 -18.60 13.89
CA LEU A 295 5.01 -17.59 14.42
C LEU A 295 4.98 -16.35 13.52
N ASP A 296 6.12 -15.90 13.01
CA ASP A 296 6.19 -14.75 12.13
C ASP A 296 5.65 -15.07 10.73
N SER A 297 5.91 -16.28 10.20
CA SER A 297 5.23 -16.78 9.00
C SER A 297 3.72 -16.85 9.19
N LYS A 298 3.24 -17.36 10.34
CA LYS A 298 1.82 -17.38 10.68
C LYS A 298 1.22 -15.97 10.71
N LYS A 299 1.90 -14.99 11.33
CA LYS A 299 1.44 -13.59 11.35
C LYS A 299 1.29 -13.04 9.94
N ASN A 300 2.29 -13.26 9.07
CA ASN A 300 2.26 -12.82 7.68
C ASN A 300 1.08 -13.44 6.93
N VAL A 301 0.91 -14.76 7.01
CA VAL A 301 -0.22 -15.47 6.40
C VAL A 301 -1.55 -14.96 6.96
N THR A 302 -1.68 -14.73 8.27
CA THR A 302 -2.91 -14.17 8.84
C THR A 302 -3.20 -12.76 8.33
N SER A 303 -2.17 -11.92 8.14
CA SER A 303 -2.35 -10.58 7.57
C SER A 303 -2.79 -10.62 6.10
N GLU A 304 -2.25 -11.57 5.33
CA GLU A 304 -2.63 -11.81 3.94
C GLU A 304 -4.06 -12.33 3.84
N VAL A 305 -4.46 -13.28 4.72
CA VAL A 305 -5.84 -13.76 4.80
C VAL A 305 -6.81 -12.63 5.15
N VAL A 306 -6.46 -11.74 6.09
CA VAL A 306 -7.29 -10.57 6.40
C VAL A 306 -7.37 -9.63 5.20
N HIS A 307 -6.26 -9.37 4.51
CA HIS A 307 -6.26 -8.54 3.32
C HIS A 307 -7.13 -9.13 2.19
N LEU A 308 -7.00 -10.44 1.92
CA LEU A 308 -7.83 -11.15 0.95
C LEU A 308 -9.31 -11.17 1.36
N SER A 309 -9.60 -11.30 2.65
CA SER A 309 -10.97 -11.21 3.18
C SER A 309 -11.57 -9.83 2.94
N ASN A 310 -10.83 -8.76 3.24
CA ASN A 310 -11.28 -7.38 2.98
C ASN A 310 -11.49 -7.15 1.48
N LYS A 311 -10.56 -7.63 0.64
CA LYS A 311 -10.71 -7.50 -0.82
C LYS A 311 -11.92 -8.26 -1.35
N ASN A 312 -12.20 -9.45 -0.82
CA ASN A 312 -13.41 -10.19 -1.16
C ASN A 312 -14.67 -9.47 -0.70
N GLU A 313 -14.66 -8.85 0.49
CA GLU A 313 -15.78 -8.05 0.98
C GLU A 313 -16.05 -6.83 0.09
N GLU A 314 -15.00 -6.11 -0.34
CA GLU A 314 -15.09 -5.03 -1.32
C GLU A 314 -15.69 -5.52 -2.64
N LEU A 315 -15.19 -6.64 -3.18
CA LEU A 315 -15.73 -7.21 -4.41
C LEU A 315 -17.19 -7.63 -4.27
N CYS A 316 -17.61 -8.15 -3.12
CA CYS A 316 -19.01 -8.46 -2.84
C CYS A 316 -19.86 -7.18 -2.79
N GLN A 317 -19.34 -6.08 -2.23
CA GLN A 317 -20.03 -4.79 -2.24
C GLN A 317 -20.17 -4.25 -3.67
N GLU A 318 -19.11 -4.28 -4.47
CA GLU A 318 -19.14 -3.90 -5.89
C GLU A 318 -20.14 -4.75 -6.68
N LEU A 319 -20.21 -6.06 -6.42
CA LEU A 319 -21.19 -6.94 -7.06
C LEU A 319 -22.63 -6.56 -6.70
N ASN A 320 -22.89 -6.25 -5.43
CA ASN A 320 -24.20 -5.80 -4.98
C ASN A 320 -24.61 -4.45 -5.59
N GLU A 321 -23.66 -3.52 -5.78
CA GLU A 321 -23.91 -2.26 -6.48
C GLU A 321 -24.27 -2.49 -7.94
N ILE A 322 -23.56 -3.41 -8.63
CA ILE A 322 -23.88 -3.81 -10.00
C ILE A 322 -25.27 -4.44 -10.07
N ASP A 323 -25.62 -5.33 -9.15
CA ASP A 323 -26.96 -5.95 -9.10
C ASP A 323 -28.05 -4.90 -8.87
N HIS A 324 -27.83 -3.93 -7.98
CA HIS A 324 -28.77 -2.82 -7.79
C HIS A 324 -28.93 -1.96 -9.06
N LEU A 325 -27.83 -1.66 -9.75
CA LEU A 325 -27.85 -0.91 -11.00
C LEU A 325 -28.58 -1.68 -12.10
N ALA A 326 -28.33 -2.99 -12.21
CA ALA A 326 -29.01 -3.88 -13.15
C ALA A 326 -30.52 -3.92 -12.90
N GLN A 327 -30.95 -4.06 -11.65
CA GLN A 327 -32.37 -4.00 -11.29
C GLN A 327 -33.00 -2.63 -11.59
N GLN A 328 -32.28 -1.52 -11.38
CA GLN A 328 -32.78 -0.19 -11.75
C GLN A 328 -32.96 -0.06 -13.27
N LEU A 329 -31.99 -0.55 -14.04
CA LEU A 329 -32.04 -0.53 -15.50
C LEU A 329 -33.18 -1.41 -16.04
N GLU A 330 -33.41 -2.57 -15.43
CA GLU A 330 -34.52 -3.46 -15.78
C GLU A 330 -35.88 -2.82 -15.50
N ARG A 331 -36.05 -2.16 -14.33
CA ARG A 331 -37.26 -1.38 -14.02
C ARG A 331 -37.48 -0.24 -15.01
N HIS A 332 -36.43 0.51 -15.36
CA HIS A 332 -36.52 1.59 -16.35
C HIS A 332 -36.93 1.07 -17.74
N LYS A 333 -36.36 -0.07 -18.15
CA LYS A 333 -36.74 -0.74 -19.40
C LYS A 333 -38.20 -1.16 -19.39
N GLU A 334 -38.69 -1.73 -18.30
CA GLU A 334 -40.09 -2.14 -18.16
C GLU A 334 -41.05 -0.96 -18.23
N ILE A 335 -40.75 0.15 -17.53
CA ILE A 335 -41.53 1.40 -17.61
C ILE A 335 -41.53 1.95 -19.04
N ALA A 336 -40.38 1.97 -19.72
CA ALA A 336 -40.29 2.47 -21.10
C ALA A 336 -41.11 1.59 -22.06
N LEU A 337 -41.07 0.27 -21.90
CA LEU A 337 -41.89 -0.66 -22.68
C LEU A 337 -43.39 -0.44 -22.43
N GLU A 338 -43.80 -0.32 -21.17
CA GLU A 338 -45.21 -0.06 -20.84
C GLU A 338 -45.71 1.27 -21.41
N THR A 339 -44.84 2.29 -21.41
CA THR A 339 -45.16 3.61 -21.99
C THR A 339 -45.30 3.51 -23.51
N ALA A 340 -44.37 2.82 -24.19
CA ALA A 340 -44.44 2.59 -25.63
C ALA A 340 -45.67 1.75 -26.02
N ASP A 341 -46.02 0.72 -25.25
CA ASP A 341 -47.22 -0.09 -25.48
C ASP A 341 -48.51 0.73 -25.31
N LYS A 342 -48.55 1.65 -24.34
CA LYS A 342 -49.66 2.60 -24.18
C LYS A 342 -49.78 3.53 -25.40
N GLU A 343 -48.69 4.16 -25.82
CA GLU A 343 -48.65 5.05 -27.00
C GLU A 343 -49.05 4.30 -28.28
N ILE A 344 -48.53 3.09 -28.49
CA ILE A 344 -48.92 2.22 -29.61
C ILE A 344 -50.41 1.88 -29.53
N GLY A 345 -50.93 1.58 -28.34
CA GLY A 345 -52.35 1.30 -28.12
C GLY A 345 -53.25 2.49 -28.45
N GLU A 346 -52.85 3.70 -28.08
CA GLU A 346 -53.56 4.94 -28.40
C GLU A 346 -53.52 5.24 -29.91
N ALA A 347 -52.35 5.12 -30.54
CA ALA A 347 -52.19 5.29 -31.97
C ALA A 347 -53.04 4.27 -32.75
N LYS A 348 -53.08 3.00 -32.32
CA LYS A 348 -53.96 1.98 -32.92
C LYS A 348 -55.43 2.36 -32.83
N LYS A 349 -55.91 2.82 -31.67
CA LYS A 349 -57.30 3.29 -31.50
C LYS A 349 -57.62 4.52 -32.34
N GLU A 350 -56.64 5.37 -32.62
CA GLU A 350 -56.82 6.53 -33.48
C GLU A 350 -56.85 6.14 -34.97
N ILE A 351 -56.00 5.20 -35.38
CA ILE A 351 -56.05 4.57 -36.70
C ILE A 351 -57.42 3.91 -36.93
N GLU A 352 -57.90 3.08 -36.01
CA GLU A 352 -59.22 2.42 -36.12
C GLU A 352 -60.37 3.44 -36.26
N ARG A 353 -60.31 4.56 -35.53
CA ARG A 353 -61.27 5.66 -35.65
C ARG A 353 -61.20 6.31 -37.03
N LYS A 354 -59.99 6.57 -37.55
CA LYS A 354 -59.79 7.16 -38.87
C LYS A 354 -60.20 6.22 -39.99
N ASP A 355 -59.94 4.93 -39.86
CA ASP A 355 -60.39 3.91 -40.82
C ASP A 355 -61.92 3.84 -40.85
N SER A 356 -62.59 3.90 -39.69
CA SER A 356 -64.06 3.97 -39.62
C SER A 356 -64.61 5.25 -40.30
N GLU A 357 -63.97 6.40 -40.04
CA GLU A 357 -64.34 7.69 -40.68
C GLU A 357 -64.12 7.65 -42.21
N ILE A 358 -63.01 7.04 -42.66
CA ILE A 358 -62.74 6.83 -44.08
C ILE A 358 -63.81 5.93 -44.69
N GLN A 359 -64.17 4.83 -44.04
CA GLN A 359 -65.21 3.92 -44.52
C GLN A 359 -66.57 4.65 -44.65
N ASP A 360 -66.97 5.42 -43.64
CA ASP A 360 -68.18 6.24 -43.70
C ASP A 360 -68.14 7.24 -44.88
N LEU A 361 -67.00 7.92 -45.07
CA LEU A 361 -66.80 8.84 -46.19
C LEU A 361 -66.85 8.12 -47.54
N GLU A 362 -66.24 6.94 -47.68
CA GLU A 362 -66.31 6.12 -48.88
C GLU A 362 -67.76 5.70 -49.20
N GLU A 363 -68.55 5.33 -48.19
CA GLU A 363 -69.99 5.06 -48.34
C GLU A 363 -70.77 6.30 -48.80
N THR A 364 -70.47 7.48 -48.25
CA THR A 364 -71.10 8.71 -48.73
C THR A 364 -70.70 9.06 -50.16
N VAL A 365 -69.43 8.86 -50.54
CA VAL A 365 -68.92 9.12 -51.89
C VAL A 365 -69.55 8.15 -52.88
N THR A 366 -69.68 6.87 -52.55
CA THR A 366 -70.36 5.89 -53.41
C THR A 366 -71.84 6.21 -53.57
N ARG A 367 -72.53 6.61 -52.50
CA ARG A 367 -73.91 7.11 -52.57
C ARG A 367 -74.04 8.33 -53.48
N LEU A 368 -73.24 9.37 -53.27
CA LEU A 368 -73.25 10.58 -54.09
C LEU A 368 -72.91 10.30 -55.56
N LYS A 369 -71.96 9.39 -55.84
CA LYS A 369 -71.68 8.94 -57.21
C LYS A 369 -72.90 8.28 -57.86
N SER A 370 -73.63 7.45 -57.12
CA SER A 370 -74.86 6.81 -57.62
C SER A 370 -75.98 7.83 -57.89
N GLU A 371 -76.16 8.81 -57.01
CA GLU A 371 -77.12 9.91 -57.17
C GLU A 371 -76.74 10.79 -58.38
N LEU A 372 -75.45 11.13 -58.52
CA LEU A 372 -74.94 11.89 -59.67
C LEU A 372 -75.18 11.13 -60.99
N CYS A 373 -74.95 9.81 -61.02
CA CYS A 373 -75.26 8.98 -62.18
C CYS A 373 -76.77 8.98 -62.50
N SER A 374 -77.63 8.92 -61.49
CA SER A 374 -79.08 9.01 -61.67
C SER A 374 -79.50 10.37 -62.23
N CYS A 375 -78.99 11.46 -61.66
CA CYS A 375 -79.23 12.82 -62.15
C CYS A 375 -78.71 13.02 -63.58
N ARG A 376 -77.53 12.49 -63.93
CA ARG A 376 -77.00 12.53 -65.30
C ARG A 376 -77.92 11.81 -66.27
N ARG A 377 -78.36 10.58 -65.96
CA ARG A 377 -79.32 9.84 -66.79
C ARG A 377 -80.64 10.60 -66.95
N GLN A 378 -81.11 11.27 -65.91
CA GLN A 378 -82.32 12.09 -65.99
C GLN A 378 -82.12 13.33 -66.85
N ASN A 379 -80.99 14.02 -66.72
CA ASN A 379 -80.64 15.15 -67.59
C ASN A 379 -80.50 14.72 -69.05
N GLU A 380 -79.90 13.57 -69.33
CA GLU A 380 -79.81 13.01 -70.69
C GLU A 380 -81.22 12.78 -71.26
N ARG A 381 -82.11 12.11 -70.52
CA ARG A 381 -83.52 11.90 -70.91
C ARG A 381 -84.26 13.22 -71.17
N LEU A 382 -84.15 14.19 -70.26
CA LEU A 382 -84.79 15.50 -70.42
C LEU A 382 -84.21 16.26 -71.62
N SER A 383 -82.91 16.09 -71.90
CA SER A 383 -82.25 16.71 -73.06
C SER A 383 -82.73 16.07 -74.36
N GLU A 384 -82.90 14.73 -74.39
CA GLU A 384 -83.50 13.99 -75.50
C GLU A 384 -84.96 14.40 -75.73
N GLU A 385 -85.76 14.53 -74.66
CA GLU A 385 -87.14 15.03 -74.73
C GLU A 385 -87.19 16.46 -75.26
N LEU A 386 -86.32 17.35 -74.79
CA LEU A 386 -86.20 18.73 -75.29
C LEU A 386 -85.81 18.77 -76.77
N PHE A 387 -84.88 17.92 -77.18
CA PHE A 387 -84.49 17.79 -78.59
C PHE A 387 -85.67 17.33 -79.45
N GLY A 388 -86.40 16.30 -79.01
CA GLY A 388 -87.63 15.87 -79.68
C GLY A 388 -88.69 16.97 -79.75
N LYS A 389 -88.86 17.77 -78.69
CA LYS A 389 -89.76 18.92 -78.68
C LYS A 389 -89.31 20.06 -79.60
N ALA A 390 -88.00 20.25 -79.78
CA ALA A 390 -87.46 21.21 -80.73
C ALA A 390 -87.73 20.78 -82.18
N ASP A 391 -87.57 19.49 -82.50
CA ASP A 391 -87.90 18.93 -83.81
C ASP A 391 -89.41 19.00 -84.09
N ASP A 392 -90.26 18.65 -83.12
CA ASP A 392 -91.71 18.86 -83.19
C ASP A 392 -92.05 20.34 -83.50
N LYS A 393 -91.36 21.27 -82.83
CA LYS A 393 -91.56 22.71 -83.02
C LYS A 393 -91.15 23.15 -84.42
N GLU A 394 -90.00 22.71 -84.92
CA GLU A 394 -89.54 23.01 -86.28
C GLU A 394 -90.52 22.47 -87.33
N ASN A 395 -90.98 21.23 -87.16
CA ASN A 395 -92.02 20.64 -88.01
C ASN A 395 -93.33 21.46 -87.99
N LEU A 396 -93.76 21.93 -86.81
CA LEU A 396 -94.92 22.82 -86.68
C LEU A 396 -94.68 24.19 -87.31
N GLU A 397 -93.49 24.77 -87.21
CA GLU A 397 -93.12 26.02 -87.89
C GLU A 397 -93.17 25.86 -89.41
N VAL A 398 -92.70 24.74 -89.96
CA VAL A 398 -92.83 24.42 -91.39
C VAL A 398 -94.30 24.31 -91.81
N LEU A 399 -95.13 23.59 -91.04
CA LEU A 399 -96.58 23.48 -91.29
C LEU A 399 -97.29 24.83 -91.21
N LEU A 400 -96.93 25.67 -90.24
CA LEU A 400 -97.44 27.04 -90.11
C LEU A 400 -97.10 27.88 -91.33
N ASN A 401 -95.84 27.84 -91.79
CA ASN A 401 -95.42 28.54 -93.00
C ASN A 401 -96.18 28.06 -94.24
N GLN A 402 -96.44 26.75 -94.37
CA GLN A 402 -97.26 26.21 -95.46
C GLN A 402 -98.71 26.71 -95.38
N LEU A 403 -99.31 26.73 -94.19
CA LEU A 403 -100.65 27.26 -93.96
C LEU A 403 -100.72 28.77 -94.22
N GLU A 404 -99.69 29.53 -93.88
CA GLU A 404 -99.61 30.96 -94.20
C GLU A 404 -99.52 31.21 -95.71
N GLN A 405 -98.75 30.40 -96.44
CA GLN A 405 -98.70 30.47 -97.91
C GLN A 405 -100.05 30.11 -98.55
N GLU A 406 -100.72 29.05 -98.09
CA GLU A 406 -102.07 28.69 -98.56
C GLU A 406 -103.09 29.78 -98.21
N LYS A 407 -103.00 30.35 -97.00
CA LYS A 407 -103.83 31.50 -96.59
C LYS A 407 -103.60 32.67 -97.54
N GLN A 408 -102.35 33.07 -97.81
CA GLN A 408 -102.04 34.15 -98.76
C GLN A 408 -102.63 33.88 -100.15
N ARG A 409 -102.45 32.68 -100.71
CA ARG A 409 -103.07 32.27 -101.99
C ARG A 409 -104.59 32.37 -101.98
N LEU A 410 -105.24 31.92 -100.91
CA LEU A 410 -106.69 32.03 -100.76
C LEU A 410 -107.12 33.50 -100.66
N THR A 411 -106.34 34.31 -99.96
CA THR A 411 -106.58 35.76 -99.81
C THR A 411 -106.50 36.46 -101.18
N GLU A 412 -105.46 36.17 -101.97
CA GLU A 412 -105.32 36.65 -103.35
C GLU A 412 -106.47 36.17 -104.25
N LYS A 413 -106.95 34.93 -104.07
CA LYS A 413 -108.13 34.42 -104.80
C LYS A 413 -109.40 35.17 -104.41
N THR A 414 -109.62 35.43 -103.12
CA THR A 414 -110.78 36.21 -102.66
C THR A 414 -110.73 37.63 -103.17
N GLU A 415 -109.57 38.30 -103.15
CA GLU A 415 -109.40 39.64 -103.73
C GLU A 415 -109.70 39.66 -105.24
N ASN A 416 -109.25 38.64 -105.99
CA ASN A 416 -109.60 38.48 -107.40
C ASN A 416 -111.10 38.27 -107.64
N PHE A 417 -111.78 37.51 -106.78
CA PHE A 417 -113.23 37.36 -106.87
C PHE A 417 -113.97 38.66 -106.53
N GLU A 418 -113.50 39.41 -105.52
CA GLU A 418 -114.06 40.73 -105.21
C GLU A 418 -113.93 41.71 -106.38
N ILE A 419 -112.80 41.70 -107.11
CA ILE A 419 -112.62 42.55 -108.29
C ILE A 419 -113.64 42.18 -109.38
N LYS A 420 -113.79 40.87 -109.66
CA LYS A 420 -114.79 40.38 -110.64
C LYS A 420 -116.22 40.69 -110.21
N GLU A 421 -116.52 40.60 -108.92
CA GLU A 421 -117.81 40.97 -108.37
C GLU A 421 -118.09 42.47 -108.59
N ARG A 422 -117.10 43.34 -108.35
CA ARG A 422 -117.22 44.79 -108.63
C ARG A 422 -117.45 45.08 -110.12
N GLU A 423 -116.79 44.37 -111.03
CA GLU A 423 -117.00 44.52 -112.49
C GLU A 423 -118.43 44.11 -112.90
N LEU A 424 -118.94 43.00 -112.35
CA LEU A 424 -120.32 42.54 -112.59
C LEU A 424 -121.35 43.53 -112.03
N VAL A 425 -121.09 44.11 -110.86
CA VAL A 425 -121.96 45.14 -110.26
C VAL A 425 -122.03 46.39 -111.14
N LEU A 426 -120.90 46.86 -111.67
CA LEU A 426 -120.85 48.02 -112.57
C LEU A 426 -121.60 47.76 -113.88
N GLU A 427 -121.58 46.52 -114.39
CA GLU A 427 -122.34 46.14 -115.58
C GLU A 427 -123.86 46.07 -115.33
N ILE A 428 -124.26 45.62 -114.13
CA ILE A 428 -125.67 45.64 -113.69
C ILE A 428 -126.18 47.09 -113.56
N GLU A 429 -125.36 48.02 -113.08
CA GLU A 429 -125.74 49.45 -113.01
C GLU A 429 -125.88 50.10 -114.39
N ARG A 430 -125.09 49.69 -115.38
CA ARG A 430 -125.19 50.17 -116.77
C ARG A 430 -126.50 49.75 -117.43
N MET A 431 -126.93 48.51 -117.22
CA MET A 431 -128.20 48.00 -117.77
C MET A 431 -129.44 48.59 -117.08
N ARG A 432 -129.31 49.17 -115.87
CA ARG A 432 -130.41 49.82 -115.15
C ARG A 432 -130.82 51.19 -115.71
N LEU A 433 -129.98 51.85 -116.52
CA LEU A 433 -130.21 53.24 -116.98
C LEU A 433 -130.96 53.37 -118.31
N GLU A 434 -131.09 52.30 -119.10
CA GLU A 434 -131.59 52.39 -120.49
C GLU A 434 -133.01 51.83 -120.73
N TYR A 435 -133.58 51.04 -119.81
CA TYR A 435 -134.96 50.51 -119.94
C TYR A 435 -135.67 50.46 -118.59
N GLY A 436 -136.67 51.33 -118.39
CA GLY A 436 -137.39 51.47 -117.12
C GLY A 436 -138.47 50.40 -116.88
N ILE A 437 -138.41 49.75 -115.72
CA ILE A 437 -139.54 49.09 -115.04
C ILE A 437 -139.39 49.32 -113.52
N ALA A 438 -140.47 49.82 -112.90
CA ALA A 438 -140.64 50.01 -111.46
C ALA A 438 -141.00 48.70 -110.73
N LEU A 439 -140.68 48.62 -109.43
CA LEU A 439 -141.10 47.68 -108.36
C LEU A 439 -139.85 47.23 -107.58
N GLY A 440 -139.80 47.21 -106.25
CA GLY A 440 -140.79 47.38 -105.20
C GLY A 440 -140.15 46.96 -103.87
N ASP A 441 -140.71 47.46 -102.77
CA ASP A 441 -140.34 47.14 -101.39
C ASP A 441 -140.30 45.64 -101.07
N LYS A 442 -139.39 45.24 -100.16
CA LYS A 442 -139.66 44.33 -99.03
C LYS A 442 -138.42 44.06 -98.16
N SER A 443 -138.50 44.46 -96.89
CA SER A 443 -138.07 43.65 -95.73
C SER A 443 -139.24 42.72 -95.30
N PRO A 444 -139.19 41.82 -94.28
CA PRO A 444 -138.13 41.47 -93.31
C PRO A 444 -138.05 39.96 -92.87
N SER A 445 -137.13 39.65 -91.94
CA SER A 445 -137.24 38.70 -90.79
C SER A 445 -137.07 37.16 -90.95
N ARG A 446 -136.03 36.62 -90.27
CA ARG A 446 -136.08 35.45 -89.34
C ARG A 446 -134.73 35.09 -88.70
N LEU A 447 -133.62 35.59 -89.23
CA LEU A 447 -132.27 35.22 -88.76
C LEU A 447 -131.86 35.91 -87.45
N ASP A 448 -132.48 37.04 -87.13
CA ASP A 448 -132.13 37.89 -85.97
C ASP A 448 -132.52 37.26 -84.61
N ALA A 449 -133.45 36.30 -84.60
CA ALA A 449 -133.79 35.54 -83.39
C ALA A 449 -132.77 34.42 -83.06
N PHE A 450 -132.04 33.92 -84.07
CA PHE A 450 -131.06 32.83 -83.88
C PHE A 450 -129.74 33.35 -83.29
N VAL A 451 -129.36 34.58 -83.65
CA VAL A 451 -128.18 35.25 -83.10
C VAL A 451 -128.34 35.49 -81.59
N LYS A 452 -129.56 35.82 -81.13
CA LYS A 452 -129.84 36.06 -79.72
C LYS A 452 -129.69 34.80 -78.84
N THR A 453 -130.07 33.63 -79.35
CA THR A 453 -129.86 32.34 -78.65
C THR A 453 -128.39 31.93 -78.58
N LEU A 454 -127.58 32.26 -79.59
CA LEU A 454 -126.14 31.96 -79.56
C LEU A 454 -125.37 32.89 -78.62
N GLU A 455 -125.86 34.12 -78.40
CA GLU A 455 -125.29 35.04 -77.42
C GLU A 455 -125.55 34.59 -75.97
N ASP A 456 -126.73 34.01 -75.69
CA ASP A 456 -127.06 33.47 -74.36
C ASP A 456 -126.20 32.25 -73.99
N ASP A 457 -125.88 31.38 -74.96
CA ASP A 457 -124.99 30.22 -74.77
C ASP A 457 -123.54 30.62 -74.48
N ARG A 458 -123.03 31.68 -75.14
CA ARG A 458 -121.69 32.23 -74.87
C ARG A 458 -121.57 32.73 -73.43
N ASP A 459 -122.60 33.40 -72.92
CA ASP A 459 -122.58 34.01 -71.59
C ASP A 459 -122.85 32.99 -70.48
N TYR A 460 -123.39 31.81 -70.80
CA TYR A 460 -123.44 30.65 -69.91
C TYR A 460 -122.05 30.04 -69.67
N TYR A 461 -121.28 29.74 -70.72
CA TYR A 461 -119.94 29.13 -70.56
C TYR A 461 -118.89 30.08 -69.97
N ARG A 462 -119.06 31.40 -70.12
CA ARG A 462 -118.19 32.40 -69.48
C ARG A 462 -118.34 32.39 -67.95
N ARG A 463 -119.55 32.16 -67.43
CA ARG A 463 -119.83 32.09 -65.99
C ARG A 463 -119.30 30.81 -65.34
N GLU A 464 -119.32 29.69 -66.07
CA GLU A 464 -118.79 28.40 -65.59
C GLU A 464 -117.25 28.41 -65.43
N LEU A 465 -116.54 29.11 -66.32
CA LEU A 465 -115.08 29.31 -66.24
C LEU A 465 -114.67 30.18 -65.03
N GLU A 466 -115.45 31.20 -64.68
CA GLU A 466 -115.19 32.05 -63.51
C GLU A 466 -115.47 31.35 -62.17
N TYR A 467 -116.37 30.35 -62.16
CA TYR A 467 -116.63 29.50 -60.99
C TYR A 467 -115.45 28.55 -60.70
N LEU A 468 -114.90 27.92 -61.74
CA LEU A 468 -113.76 27.00 -61.63
C LEU A 468 -112.44 27.71 -61.28
N GLN A 469 -112.23 28.97 -61.72
CA GLN A 469 -111.06 29.78 -61.32
C GLN A 469 -111.08 30.27 -59.86
N LYS A 470 -112.24 30.31 -59.19
CA LYS A 470 -112.37 30.71 -57.78
C LYS A 470 -112.06 29.58 -56.79
N MET A 471 -112.13 28.31 -57.20
CA MET A 471 -111.80 27.16 -56.33
C MET A 471 -110.30 26.93 -56.14
N ILE A 472 -109.44 27.35 -57.08
CA ILE A 472 -108.00 27.04 -57.06
C ILE A 472 -107.17 28.11 -56.28
N LYS A 473 -107.78 29.26 -55.88
CA LYS A 473 -107.09 30.40 -55.24
C LYS A 473 -107.26 30.53 -53.70
N ARG A 474 -107.34 29.44 -52.93
CA ARG A 474 -107.22 29.45 -51.45
C ARG A 474 -106.09 28.49 -50.99
N ARG A 475 -104.82 28.92 -50.96
CA ARG A 475 -104.07 29.54 -49.82
C ARG A 475 -103.10 28.53 -49.12
N PRO A 476 -102.05 28.96 -48.36
CA PRO A 476 -100.64 28.71 -48.67
C PRO A 476 -99.73 28.25 -47.47
N SER A 477 -98.43 28.02 -47.70
CA SER A 477 -97.31 28.10 -46.70
C SER A 477 -96.98 29.59 -46.35
N PRO A 478 -95.95 30.07 -45.58
CA PRO A 478 -94.88 29.48 -44.71
C PRO A 478 -94.46 30.30 -43.41
N SER A 479 -93.49 29.79 -42.61
CA SER A 479 -92.31 30.44 -41.92
C SER A 479 -92.33 31.59 -40.85
N ARG A 480 -91.30 31.53 -39.95
CA ARG A 480 -90.58 32.54 -39.08
C ARG A 480 -91.00 32.65 -37.58
N ARG A 481 -90.18 33.02 -36.57
CA ARG A 481 -88.72 33.06 -36.19
C ARG A 481 -88.65 33.65 -34.74
N THR A 482 -87.68 33.19 -33.91
CA THR A 482 -86.84 33.89 -32.87
C THR A 482 -87.34 34.45 -31.50
N ALA A 483 -86.51 34.11 -30.47
CA ALA A 483 -85.99 34.87 -29.29
C ALA A 483 -86.95 35.21 -28.11
N GLU A 484 -86.60 35.21 -26.81
CA GLU A 484 -85.42 34.88 -25.98
C GLU A 484 -85.85 34.83 -24.49
N LYS A 485 -85.14 34.03 -23.67
CA LYS A 485 -84.78 34.22 -22.23
C LYS A 485 -85.79 34.07 -21.05
N VAL A 486 -85.49 33.05 -20.20
CA VAL A 486 -85.19 33.11 -18.73
C VAL A 486 -85.97 32.13 -17.82
N MET A 487 -85.18 31.25 -17.18
CA MET A 487 -85.29 30.62 -15.85
C MET A 487 -86.25 29.45 -15.55
N PHE A 488 -85.61 28.38 -15.05
CA PHE A 488 -86.04 27.47 -13.97
C PHE A 488 -87.27 26.58 -14.24
N LEU A 489 -87.31 25.30 -13.89
CA LEU A 489 -86.40 24.24 -13.45
C LEU A 489 -87.34 23.00 -13.38
N LEU A 490 -86.78 21.82 -13.58
CA LEU A 490 -87.38 20.50 -13.25
C LEU A 490 -88.56 20.01 -14.12
N ALA A 491 -88.24 19.25 -15.18
CA ALA A 491 -88.85 17.93 -15.44
C ALA A 491 -88.32 17.28 -16.75
N ILE A 492 -87.16 16.62 -16.70
CA ILE A 492 -86.79 15.52 -17.63
C ILE A 492 -85.98 14.53 -16.78
N ARG A 493 -86.49 13.33 -16.47
CA ARG A 493 -86.31 12.07 -17.22
C ARG A 493 -84.85 11.77 -17.65
N PRO A 494 -84.42 10.49 -17.61
CA PRO A 494 -83.06 10.12 -17.95
C PRO A 494 -82.87 10.27 -19.46
N GLY A 495 -81.90 11.07 -19.88
CA GLY A 495 -81.54 11.18 -21.30
C GLY A 495 -81.37 12.63 -21.74
N LYS A 496 -80.17 12.92 -22.26
CA LYS A 496 -79.65 14.19 -22.74
C LYS A 496 -79.08 15.10 -21.66
N ILE A 497 -77.91 14.70 -21.17
CA ILE A 497 -76.83 15.67 -20.95
C ILE A 497 -76.64 16.37 -22.30
N THR A 498 -76.77 17.69 -22.37
CA THR A 498 -76.43 18.39 -23.61
C THR A 498 -74.92 18.30 -23.81
N ASP A 499 -74.45 18.24 -25.05
CA ASP A 499 -73.02 18.09 -25.36
C ASP A 499 -72.18 19.17 -24.63
N GLU A 500 -72.77 20.34 -24.38
CA GLU A 500 -72.14 21.45 -23.67
C GLU A 500 -72.01 21.23 -22.15
N ASP A 501 -73.02 20.67 -21.49
CA ASP A 501 -72.95 20.30 -20.07
C ASP A 501 -71.97 19.14 -19.86
N LEU A 502 -71.94 18.18 -20.81
CA LEU A 502 -70.97 17.09 -20.79
C LEU A 502 -69.55 17.66 -20.94
N ARG A 503 -69.34 18.63 -21.85
CA ARG A 503 -68.04 19.31 -22.04
C ARG A 503 -67.60 20.11 -20.82
N LEU A 504 -68.51 20.80 -20.14
CA LEU A 504 -68.18 21.54 -18.90
C LEU A 504 -67.79 20.59 -17.76
N ILE A 505 -68.55 19.53 -17.53
CA ILE A 505 -68.22 18.52 -16.52
C ILE A 505 -66.92 17.79 -16.87
N THR A 506 -66.68 17.54 -18.16
CA THR A 506 -65.43 16.95 -18.66
C THR A 506 -64.24 17.87 -18.39
N ARG A 507 -64.40 19.19 -18.61
CA ARG A 507 -63.36 20.19 -18.28
C ARG A 507 -63.12 20.31 -16.78
N GLU A 508 -64.16 20.40 -15.96
CA GLU A 508 -64.01 20.45 -14.49
C GLU A 508 -63.36 19.19 -13.95
N ARG A 509 -63.72 18.02 -14.48
CA ARG A 509 -63.04 16.75 -14.18
C ARG A 509 -61.57 16.81 -14.59
N ASP A 510 -61.25 17.29 -15.79
CA ASP A 510 -59.87 17.37 -16.28
C ASP A 510 -59.03 18.36 -15.48
N GLU A 511 -59.63 19.47 -15.03
CA GLU A 511 -58.99 20.45 -14.16
C GLU A 511 -58.74 19.87 -12.75
N LEU A 512 -59.71 19.16 -12.18
CA LEU A 512 -59.56 18.46 -10.91
C LEU A 512 -58.54 17.32 -11.01
N GLN A 513 -58.56 16.55 -12.10
CA GLN A 513 -57.58 15.50 -12.39
C GLN A 513 -56.17 16.10 -12.51
N SER A 514 -56.02 17.21 -13.26
CA SER A 514 -54.76 17.94 -13.37
C SER A 514 -54.27 18.50 -12.04
N MET A 515 -55.17 18.92 -11.16
CA MET A 515 -54.82 19.37 -9.81
C MET A 515 -54.38 18.20 -8.92
N LEU A 516 -55.06 17.05 -9.03
CA LEU A 516 -54.75 15.83 -8.30
C LEU A 516 -53.40 15.26 -8.74
N ASP A 517 -53.11 15.21 -10.04
CA ASP A 517 -51.82 14.79 -10.60
C ASP A 517 -50.67 15.72 -10.13
N ARG A 518 -50.96 17.02 -9.95
CA ARG A 518 -49.98 17.98 -9.39
C ARG A 518 -49.72 17.72 -7.91
N PHE A 519 -50.76 17.44 -7.12
CA PHE A 519 -50.59 17.06 -5.72
C PHE A 519 -49.87 15.72 -5.57
N GLU A 520 -50.14 14.76 -6.44
CA GLU A 520 -49.47 13.47 -6.45
C GLU A 520 -47.98 13.63 -6.79
N LYS A 521 -47.65 14.40 -7.82
CA LYS A 521 -46.25 14.76 -8.15
C LYS A 521 -45.54 15.45 -6.98
N HIS A 522 -46.20 16.42 -6.34
CA HIS A 522 -45.61 17.11 -5.19
C HIS A 522 -45.43 16.16 -3.99
N THR A 523 -46.35 15.23 -3.78
CA THR A 523 -46.24 14.20 -2.73
C THR A 523 -45.07 13.26 -3.01
N ILE A 524 -44.88 12.83 -4.26
CA ILE A 524 -43.74 12.00 -4.68
C ILE A 524 -42.42 12.75 -4.48
N GLU A 525 -42.37 14.04 -4.83
CA GLU A 525 -41.20 14.88 -4.62
C GLU A 525 -40.86 15.04 -3.13
N ILE A 526 -41.86 15.29 -2.28
CA ILE A 526 -41.67 15.32 -0.82
C ILE A 526 -41.16 13.98 -0.30
N GLN A 527 -41.73 12.85 -0.76
CA GLN A 527 -41.26 11.51 -0.37
C GLN A 527 -39.82 11.25 -0.83
N SER A 528 -39.45 11.69 -2.03
CA SER A 528 -38.07 11.61 -2.54
C SER A 528 -37.11 12.43 -1.68
N ASN A 529 -37.47 13.68 -1.36
CA ASN A 529 -36.67 14.55 -0.52
C ASN A 529 -36.51 13.99 0.90
N VAL A 530 -37.57 13.40 1.48
CA VAL A 530 -37.48 12.73 2.79
C VAL A 530 -36.53 11.53 2.73
N LYS A 531 -36.56 10.72 1.66
CA LYS A 531 -35.62 9.60 1.48
C LYS A 531 -34.17 10.08 1.37
N LEU A 532 -33.92 11.12 0.59
CA LEU A 532 -32.58 11.72 0.45
C LEU A 532 -32.08 12.28 1.77
N LEU A 533 -32.90 13.07 2.47
CA LEU A 533 -32.54 13.62 3.79
C LEU A 533 -32.32 12.53 4.85
N THR A 534 -33.09 11.43 4.78
CA THR A 534 -32.89 10.26 5.65
C THR A 534 -31.55 9.59 5.37
N ALA A 535 -31.19 9.41 4.10
CA ALA A 535 -29.90 8.85 3.69
C ALA A 535 -28.72 9.77 4.07
N GLU A 536 -28.86 11.09 3.90
CA GLU A 536 -27.85 12.06 4.33
C GLU A 536 -27.67 12.07 5.85
N ARG A 537 -28.78 12.04 6.62
CA ARG A 537 -28.75 11.89 8.08
C ARG A 537 -27.99 10.63 8.48
N ASP A 538 -28.30 9.49 7.87
CA ASP A 538 -27.68 8.21 8.22
C ASP A 538 -26.19 8.20 7.88
N ARG A 539 -25.81 8.75 6.74
CA ARG A 539 -24.42 8.94 6.35
C ARG A 539 -23.66 9.85 7.32
N LEU A 540 -24.26 10.97 7.72
CA LEU A 540 -23.69 11.87 8.72
C LEU A 540 -23.55 11.20 10.09
N ASN A 541 -24.52 10.35 10.46
CA ASN A 541 -24.48 9.64 11.72
C ASN A 541 -23.33 8.60 11.76
N ILE A 542 -23.13 7.87 10.65
CA ILE A 542 -21.97 6.97 10.50
C ILE A 542 -20.65 7.74 10.61
N LEU A 543 -20.52 8.87 9.90
CA LEU A 543 -19.31 9.71 9.97
C LEU A 543 -19.08 10.25 11.38
N TYR A 544 -20.14 10.61 12.09
CA TYR A 544 -20.06 11.07 13.48
C TYR A 544 -19.58 9.95 14.42
N GLU A 545 -20.12 8.74 14.29
CA GLU A 545 -19.70 7.57 15.08
C GLU A 545 -18.24 7.17 14.80
N GLN A 546 -17.82 7.21 13.53
CA GLN A 546 -16.43 6.99 13.13
C GLN A 546 -15.50 8.02 13.76
N SER A 547 -15.86 9.31 13.68
CA SER A 547 -15.08 10.39 14.28
C SER A 547 -14.98 10.25 15.80
N GLN A 548 -16.07 9.90 16.49
CA GLN A 548 -16.04 9.64 17.94
C GLN A 548 -15.15 8.44 18.29
N SER A 549 -15.20 7.38 17.49
CA SER A 549 -14.36 6.19 17.68
C SER A 549 -12.87 6.52 17.51
N GLU A 550 -12.53 7.35 16.52
CA GLU A 550 -11.17 7.81 16.28
C GLU A 550 -10.66 8.75 17.38
N ILE A 551 -11.47 9.70 17.84
CA ILE A 551 -11.15 10.54 19.00
C ILE A 551 -10.89 9.66 20.24
N ASN A 552 -11.70 8.62 20.46
CA ASN A 552 -11.50 7.69 21.57
C ASN A 552 -10.25 6.81 21.39
N ARG A 553 -9.84 6.49 20.17
CA ARG A 553 -8.57 5.81 19.87
C ARG A 553 -7.39 6.73 20.20
N LEU A 554 -7.39 7.96 19.68
CA LEU A 554 -6.35 8.96 19.93
C LEU A 554 -6.21 9.30 21.42
N ARG A 555 -7.33 9.38 22.16
CA ARG A 555 -7.30 9.55 23.63
C ARG A 555 -6.64 8.37 24.35
N ARG A 556 -6.83 7.14 23.88
CA ARG A 556 -6.17 5.94 24.45
C ARG A 556 -4.68 5.92 24.12
N GLU A 557 -4.31 6.24 22.89
CA GLU A 557 -2.91 6.36 22.45
C GLU A 557 -2.18 7.46 23.22
N ALA A 558 -2.81 8.63 23.42
CA ALA A 558 -2.23 9.71 24.22
C ALA A 558 -2.00 9.30 25.68
N LYS A 559 -2.93 8.56 26.28
CA LYS A 559 -2.76 7.99 27.64
C LYS A 559 -1.63 6.95 27.69
N HIS A 560 -1.55 6.08 26.69
CA HIS A 560 -0.49 5.08 26.59
C HIS A 560 0.88 5.73 26.41
N ASN A 561 1.01 6.72 25.53
CA ASN A 561 2.25 7.46 25.32
C ASN A 561 2.69 8.21 26.58
N LEU A 562 1.75 8.80 27.34
CA LEU A 562 2.08 9.44 28.62
C LEU A 562 2.61 8.42 29.63
N PHE A 563 2.05 7.22 29.67
CA PHE A 563 2.50 6.12 30.54
C PHE A 563 3.86 5.55 30.12
N SER A 564 4.10 5.40 28.81
CA SER A 564 5.43 5.01 28.30
C SER A 564 6.48 6.08 28.59
N GLN A 565 6.12 7.36 28.49
CA GLN A 565 7.03 8.47 28.77
C GLN A 565 7.36 8.57 30.28
N SER A 566 6.42 8.27 31.17
CA SER A 566 6.71 8.17 32.60
C SER A 566 7.63 6.99 32.93
N HIS A 567 7.42 5.81 32.32
CA HIS A 567 8.31 4.67 32.54
C HIS A 567 9.74 4.91 32.04
N VAL A 568 9.90 5.54 30.87
CA VAL A 568 11.23 5.92 30.37
C VAL A 568 11.88 6.97 31.27
N GLY A 569 11.08 7.85 31.90
CA GLY A 569 11.55 8.77 32.93
C GLY A 569 12.09 8.06 34.17
N GLU A 570 11.34 7.09 34.69
CA GLU A 570 11.73 6.28 35.85
C GLU A 570 13.00 5.46 35.58
N ASP A 571 13.09 4.80 34.42
CA ASP A 571 14.27 4.02 34.03
C ASP A 571 15.52 4.91 33.89
N ARG A 572 15.33 6.13 33.35
CA ARG A 572 16.40 7.12 33.25
C ARG A 572 16.86 7.60 34.64
N ASP A 573 15.94 7.82 35.56
CA ASP A 573 16.27 8.23 36.93
C ASP A 573 16.99 7.11 37.69
N ILE A 574 16.58 5.85 37.50
CA ILE A 574 17.29 4.67 38.04
C ILE A 574 18.72 4.61 37.49
N ALA A 575 18.89 4.72 36.17
CA ALA A 575 20.22 4.71 35.55
C ALA A 575 21.12 5.86 36.04
N LEU A 576 20.55 7.04 36.28
CA LEU A 576 21.27 8.18 36.86
C LEU A 576 21.70 7.92 38.31
N THR A 577 20.86 7.27 39.12
CA THR A 577 21.23 6.89 40.50
C THR A 577 22.34 5.85 40.53
N ASP A 578 22.29 4.86 39.64
CA ASP A 578 23.32 3.83 39.51
C ASP A 578 24.66 4.42 39.04
N PHE A 579 24.62 5.34 38.08
CA PHE A 579 25.81 6.06 37.63
C PHE A 579 26.45 6.89 38.75
N ARG A 580 25.64 7.59 39.56
CA ARG A 580 26.14 8.33 40.73
C ARG A 580 26.78 7.40 41.76
N ARG A 581 26.19 6.23 42.01
CA ARG A 581 26.76 5.20 42.90
C ARG A 581 28.11 4.70 42.40
N LEU A 582 28.22 4.36 41.11
CA LEU A 582 29.48 3.95 40.48
C LEU A 582 30.56 5.04 40.55
N MET A 583 30.18 6.30 40.38
CA MET A 583 31.10 7.43 40.51
C MET A 583 31.61 7.59 41.95
N ALA A 584 30.74 7.43 42.95
CA ALA A 584 31.12 7.45 44.36
C ALA A 584 32.01 6.25 44.73
N GLU A 585 31.73 5.05 44.21
CA GLU A 585 32.60 3.87 44.38
C GLU A 585 33.97 4.08 43.73
N LYS A 586 34.01 4.67 42.53
CA LYS A 586 35.25 5.02 41.83
C LYS A 586 36.06 6.05 42.61
N GLU A 587 35.42 7.05 43.20
CA GLU A 587 36.10 8.04 44.07
C GLU A 587 36.61 7.40 45.35
N SER A 588 35.82 6.53 46.00
CA SER A 588 36.26 5.77 47.17
C SER A 588 37.46 4.87 46.86
N LEU A 589 37.46 4.20 45.70
CA LEU A 589 38.59 3.39 45.25
C LEU A 589 39.83 4.25 44.96
N ARG A 590 39.65 5.46 44.42
CA ARG A 590 40.75 6.41 44.22
C ARG A 590 41.34 6.92 45.54
N GLU A 591 40.50 7.17 46.55
CA GLU A 591 40.98 7.55 47.88
C GLU A 591 41.74 6.41 48.57
N LYS A 592 41.30 5.16 48.40
CA LYS A 592 42.01 3.97 48.91
C LYS A 592 43.34 3.68 48.22
N LEU A 593 43.59 4.25 47.04
CA LEU A 593 44.83 4.08 46.28
C LEU A 593 45.86 5.20 46.51
N LYS A 594 45.51 6.23 47.30
CA LYS A 594 46.45 7.22 47.84
C LYS A 594 46.88 6.81 49.24
#